data_AF-A0A0C1JFF5-F1
#
_entry.id   AF-A0A0C1JFF5-F1
#
_cell.length_a   1.000
_cell.length_b   1.000
_cell.length_c   1.000
_cell.angle_alpha   90.00
_cell.angle_beta   90.00
_cell.angle_gamma   90.00
#
_symmetry.space_group_name_H-M   'P 1'
#
loop_
_entity.id
_entity.type
_entity.pdbx_description
1 polymer ?
#
loop_
_entity_poly.entity_id
_entity_poly.type
_entity_poly.pdbx_seq_one_letter_code
_entity_poly.pdbx_strand_id
1 'polypeptide(L)' 'MEDKKPTKVDYEVVEARHIDGQWREEGETIQMTERQAQYYMPPHGTGLRVKGAGTADEKPARKAKS' A
#
# COMPACT_ATOMS: atom_id res chain seq x y z
N MET A 1 -8.80 -27.09 1.88
CA MET A 1 -8.90 -25.77 1.21
C MET A 1 -7.56 -25.14 1.44
N GLU A 2 -6.69 -25.08 0.44
CA GLU A 2 -5.34 -24.53 0.60
C GLU A 2 -5.42 -23.14 1.24
N ASP A 3 -4.84 -23.04 2.42
CA ASP A 3 -4.60 -21.81 3.17
C ASP A 3 -3.63 -20.94 2.37
N LYS A 4 -4.10 -20.38 1.26
CA LYS A 4 -3.37 -19.40 0.46
C LYS A 4 -3.35 -18.13 1.30
N LYS A 5 -2.41 -18.07 2.25
CA LYS A 5 -2.12 -16.88 3.06
C LYS A 5 -2.07 -15.71 2.08
N PRO A 6 -2.91 -14.69 2.25
CA PRO A 6 -2.96 -13.61 1.30
C PRO A 6 -1.60 -12.92 1.34
N THR A 7 -0.86 -13.02 0.23
CA THR A 7 0.44 -12.39 0.08
C THR A 7 0.25 -10.89 0.24
N LYS A 8 0.87 -10.32 1.27
CA LYS A 8 0.92 -8.88 1.44
C LYS A 8 1.96 -8.34 0.47
N VAL A 9 1.59 -7.29 -0.24
CA VAL A 9 2.43 -6.57 -1.19
C VAL A 9 2.62 -5.16 -0.65
N ASP A 10 3.79 -4.58 -0.87
CA ASP A 10 4.07 -3.19 -0.55
C ASP A 10 3.42 -2.28 -1.61
N TYR A 11 2.63 -1.31 -1.14
CA TYR A 11 1.99 -0.30 -1.97
C TYR A 11 2.45 1.08 -1.52
N GLU A 12 2.72 1.94 -2.48
CA GLU A 12 3.02 3.34 -2.25
C GLU A 12 1.76 4.18 -2.43
N VAL A 13 1.51 5.02 -1.44
CA VAL A 13 0.43 6.00 -1.43
C VAL A 13 0.82 7.13 -2.37
N VAL A 14 0.06 7.32 -3.43
CA VAL A 14 0.29 8.39 -4.41
C VAL A 14 -0.59 9.61 -4.15
N GLU A 15 -1.54 9.51 -3.22
CA GLU A 15 -2.45 10.58 -2.84
C GLU A 15 -2.82 10.43 -1.36
N ALA A 16 -2.66 11.50 -0.58
CA ALA A 16 -2.97 11.47 0.85
C ALA A 16 -4.46 11.18 1.08
N ARG A 17 -4.78 10.05 1.73
CA ARG A 17 -6.16 9.59 1.91
C ARG A 17 -6.31 8.61 3.06
N HIS A 18 -7.57 8.31 3.39
CA HIS A 18 -7.90 7.27 4.35
C HIS A 18 -7.83 5.88 3.70
N ILE A 19 -6.95 5.02 4.22
CA ILE A 19 -6.75 3.65 3.76
C ILE A 19 -6.82 2.71 4.96
N ASP A 20 -7.68 1.70 4.88
CA ASP A 20 -7.89 0.71 5.95
C ASP A 20 -8.20 1.35 7.32
N GLY A 21 -8.96 2.45 7.32
CA GLY A 21 -9.32 3.15 8.55
C GLY A 21 -8.20 4.02 9.16
N GLN A 22 -7.08 4.22 8.46
CA GLN A 22 -6.01 5.10 8.87
C GLN A 22 -5.72 6.17 7.81
N TRP A 23 -5.47 7.41 8.23
CA TRP A 23 -4.97 8.45 7.33
C TRP A 23 -3.54 8.12 6.91
N ARG A 24 -3.29 8.18 5.59
CA ARG A 24 -2.01 7.90 4.96
C ARG A 24 -1.61 9.09 4.11
N GLU A 25 -0.34 9.45 4.18
CA GLU A 25 0.21 10.56 3.41
C GLU A 25 0.80 10.08 2.08
N GLU A 26 0.86 11.00 1.10
CA GLU A 26 1.55 10.74 -0.17
C GLU A 26 3.02 10.38 0.07
N GLY A 27 3.51 9.37 -0.65
CA GLY A 27 4.85 8.82 -0.49
C GLY A 27 4.97 7.76 0.61
N GLU A 28 3.93 7.55 1.42
CA GLU A 28 3.95 6.50 2.45
C GLU A 28 3.89 5.11 1.81
N THR A 29 4.68 4.17 2.33
CA THR A 29 4.63 2.76 1.91
C THR A 29 3.86 1.94 2.92
N ILE A 30 2.83 1.23 2.45
CA ILE A 30 1.96 0.40 3.27
C ILE A 30 1.88 -1.02 2.73
N GLN A 31 1.88 -2.00 3.64
CA GLN A 31 1.69 -3.41 3.28
C GLN A 31 0.23 -3.80 3.39
N MET A 32 -0.35 -4.24 2.28
CA MET A 32 -1.70 -4.78 2.28
C MET A 32 -1.86 -5.90 1.26
N THR A 33 -3.01 -6.54 1.28
CA THR A 33 -3.34 -7.58 0.32
C THR A 33 -3.82 -6.96 -0.98
N GLU A 34 -3.61 -7.63 -2.11
CA GLU A 34 -4.04 -7.17 -3.42
C GLU A 34 -5.55 -6.88 -3.48
N ARG A 35 -6.34 -7.67 -2.76
CA ARG A 35 -7.79 -7.47 -2.61
C ARG A 35 -8.16 -6.17 -1.89
N GLN A 36 -7.37 -5.74 -0.91
CA GLN A 36 -7.59 -4.45 -0.24
C GLN A 36 -7.12 -3.30 -1.14
N ALA A 37 -5.95 -3.46 -1.76
CA ALA A 37 -5.38 -2.43 -2.64
C ALA A 37 -6.25 -2.16 -3.88
N GLN A 38 -6.95 -3.17 -4.42
CA GLN A 38 -7.80 -3.04 -5.59
C GLN A 38 -8.85 -1.91 -5.45
N TYR A 39 -9.35 -1.63 -4.25
CA TYR A 39 -10.29 -0.54 -3.98
C TYR A 39 -9.67 0.86 -4.06
N TYR A 40 -8.34 0.95 -3.99
CA TYR A 40 -7.59 2.20 -3.99
C TYR A 40 -6.73 2.37 -5.26
N MET A 41 -6.68 1.36 -6.13
CA MET A 41 -5.96 1.36 -7.40
C MET A 41 -6.90 1.56 -8.59
N PRO A 42 -6.39 2.02 -9.75
CA PRO A 42 -7.21 2.18 -10.96
C PRO A 42 -7.81 0.84 -11.41
N PRO A 43 -9.07 0.80 -11.90
CA PRO A 43 -9.98 1.92 -12.17
C PRO A 43 -10.86 2.33 -10.97
N HIS A 44 -10.78 1.64 -9.84
CA HIS A 44 -11.68 1.85 -8.70
C HIS A 44 -11.22 2.96 -7.76
N GLY A 45 -9.93 3.29 -7.78
CA GLY A 45 -9.33 4.39 -7.04
C GLY A 45 -8.07 4.92 -7.71
N THR A 46 -7.44 5.92 -7.10
CA THR A 46 -6.25 6.61 -7.65
C THR A 46 -5.20 6.88 -6.56
N GLY A 47 -5.32 6.24 -5.40
CA GLY A 47 -4.52 6.58 -4.22
C GLY A 47 -3.40 5.61 -3.88
N LEU A 48 -3.32 4.46 -4.54
CA LEU A 48 -2.24 3.48 -4.35
C LEU A 48 -1.61 3.04 -5.67
N ARG A 49 -0.32 2.73 -5.60
CA ARG A 49 0.42 2.00 -6.63
C ARG A 49 1.24 0.88 -6.01
N VAL A 50 1.49 -0.20 -6.74
CA VAL A 50 2.37 -1.30 -6.27
C VAL A 50 3.80 -0.78 -6.19
N LYS A 51 4.41 -0.82 -5.00
CA LYS A 51 5.83 -0.48 -4.80
C LYS A 51 6.65 -1.72 -5.14
N GLY A 52 7.17 -1.76 -6.37
CA GLY A 52 7.96 -2.89 -6.87
C GLY A 52 7.67 -3.34 -8.31
N ALA A 53 6.70 -2.72 -9.00
CA ALA A 53 6.51 -2.96 -10.45
C ALA A 53 7.61 -2.33 -11.32
N GLY A 54 8.55 -1.61 -10.71
CA GLY A 54 9.76 -1.08 -11.34
C GLY A 54 10.50 -0.23 -10.31
N THR A 55 11.82 -0.40 -10.25
CA THR A 55 12.76 0.30 -9.36
C THR A 55 12.68 -0.07 -7.87
N ALA A 56 13.58 -0.95 -7.47
CA ALA A 56 14.20 -0.92 -6.17
C ALA A 56 14.82 0.46 -5.96
N ASP A 57 14.21 1.33 -5.14
CA ASP A 57 14.95 2.26 -4.29
C ASP A 57 14.06 2.84 -3.17
N GLU A 58 14.71 3.01 -2.02
CA GLU A 58 14.36 3.84 -0.88
C GLU A 58 13.10 3.59 0.00
N LYS A 59 13.46 3.00 1.16
CA LYS A 59 13.35 3.56 2.53
C LYS A 59 12.20 3.01 3.40
N PRO A 60 12.53 2.30 4.50
CA PRO A 60 11.54 1.87 5.47
C PRO A 60 10.99 3.10 6.19
N ALA A 61 9.70 3.38 6.02
CA ALA A 61 9.00 4.36 6.83
C ALA A 61 9.10 3.92 8.30
N ARG A 62 9.98 4.61 9.01
CA ARG A 62 10.25 4.44 10.43
C ARG A 62 8.92 4.54 11.17
N LYS A 63 8.60 3.52 11.97
CA LYS A 63 7.72 3.70 13.13
C LYS A 63 8.42 4.69 14.07
N ALA A 64 8.10 5.96 13.96
CA ALA A 64 8.33 6.92 15.02
C ALA A 64 7.21 6.72 16.05
N LYS A 65 7.48 5.91 17.08
CA LYS A 65 6.72 5.98 18.33
C LYS A 65 7.67 6.58 19.35
N SER A 66 7.30 7.80 19.77
CA SER A 66 7.98 8.62 20.77
C SER A 66 7.93 8.00 22.17
#